data_AF-A0A921BGS4-F1
#
_entry.id   AF-A0A921BGS4-F1
#
_cell.length_a   1.000
_cell.length_b   1.000
_cell.length_c   1.000
_cell.angle_alpha   90.00
_cell.angle_beta   90.00
_cell.angle_gamma   90.00
#
_symmetry.space_group_name_H-M   'P 1'
#
loop_
_entity.id
_entity.type
_entity.pdbx_description
1 polymer ?
#
loop_
_entity_poly.entity_id
_entity_poly.type
_entity_poly.pdbx_seq_one_letter_code
_entity_poly.pdbx_strand_id
1 'polypeptide(L)' 'MGRSGNLRAYETMGIPYEESKDRFQEALDIILKSWEGTPFSYHGEFNHIENASVSPLPFTQPIL' A
#
# COMPACT_ATOMS: atom_id res chain seq x y z
N MET A 1 13.47 5.29 3.39
CA MET A 1 12.44 4.48 2.69
C MET A 1 11.82 5.39 1.63
N GLY A 2 11.85 5.03 0.35
CA GLY A 2 11.64 5.99 -0.75
C GLY A 2 10.45 5.64 -1.65
N ARG A 3 9.73 6.68 -2.09
CA ARG A 3 8.60 6.65 -3.04
C ARG A 3 9.02 6.67 -4.51
N SER A 4 10.24 6.25 -4.87
CA SER A 4 10.84 6.44 -6.21
C SER A 4 10.94 7.91 -6.69
N GLY A 5 12.11 8.29 -7.21
CA GLY A 5 12.33 9.63 -7.81
C GLY A 5 12.01 9.70 -9.31
N ASN A 6 11.52 8.61 -9.92
CA ASN A 6 11.37 8.50 -11.37
C ASN A 6 10.00 9.02 -11.84
N LEU A 7 9.95 10.30 -12.23
CA LEU A 7 8.74 10.96 -12.73
C LEU A 7 8.10 10.23 -13.92
N ARG A 8 8.90 9.71 -14.86
CA ARG A 8 8.38 9.01 -16.06
C ARG A 8 7.61 7.74 -15.72
N ALA A 9 8.00 7.04 -14.65
CA ALA A 9 7.27 5.86 -14.20
C ALA A 9 5.86 6.22 -13.74
N TYR A 10 5.72 7.33 -13.01
CA TYR A 10 4.43 7.86 -12.56
C TYR A 10 3.55 8.31 -13.73
N GLU A 11 4.11 9.07 -14.67
CA GLU A 11 3.42 9.51 -15.90
C GLU A 11 2.88 8.33 -16.71
N THR A 12 3.68 7.27 -16.87
CA THR A 12 3.28 6.06 -17.62
C THR A 12 2.12 5.34 -16.95
N MET A 13 2.02 5.40 -15.62
CA MET A 13 0.94 4.81 -14.84
C MET A 13 -0.28 5.74 -14.71
N GLY A 14 -0.23 6.95 -15.28
CA GLY A 14 -1.28 7.96 -15.14
C GLY A 14 -1.43 8.49 -13.71
N ILE A 15 -0.36 8.42 -12.90
CA ILE A 15 -0.37 8.85 -11.50
C ILE A 15 0.26 10.25 -11.40
N PRO A 16 -0.45 11.27 -10.92
CA PRO A 16 0.13 12.58 -10.62
C PRO A 16 1.27 12.46 -9.62
N TYR A 17 2.42 13.09 -9.91
CA TYR A 17 3.61 12.91 -9.08
C TYR A 17 3.46 13.50 -7.69
N GLU A 18 2.67 14.56 -7.54
CA GLU A 18 2.28 15.15 -6.26
C GLU A 18 1.60 14.15 -5.32
N GLU A 19 0.83 13.20 -5.86
CA GLU A 19 0.14 12.16 -5.08
C GLU A 19 1.07 11.02 -4.65
N SER A 20 2.28 10.93 -5.21
CA SER A 20 3.17 9.79 -4.98
C SER A 20 3.54 9.56 -3.52
N LYS A 21 3.59 10.63 -2.70
CA LYS A 21 3.87 10.52 -1.27
C LYS A 21 2.69 9.89 -0.54
N ASP A 22 1.48 10.36 -0.81
CA ASP A 22 0.28 9.93 -0.10
C ASP A 22 -0.12 8.52 -0.53
N ARG A 23 -0.01 8.21 -1.83
CA ARG A 23 -0.15 6.84 -2.36
C ARG A 23 0.85 5.87 -1.75
N PHE A 24 2.10 6.30 -1.53
CA PHE A 24 3.12 5.46 -0.90
C PHE A 24 2.79 5.20 0.58
N GLN A 25 2.36 6.22 1.30
CA GLN A 25 1.95 6.06 2.70
C GLN A 25 0.75 5.13 2.82
N GLU A 26 -0.28 5.34 2.00
CA GLU A 26 -1.48 4.49 1.96
C GLU A 26 -1.14 3.02 1.64
N ALA A 27 -0.23 2.79 0.68
CA ALA A 27 0.24 1.44 0.37
C ALA A 27 0.96 0.78 1.56
N LEU A 28 1.76 1.53 2.34
CA LEU A 28 2.39 1.01 3.55
C LEU A 28 1.37 0.61 4.61
N ASP A 29 0.34 1.45 4.82
CA ASP A 29 -0.71 1.18 5.79
C ASP A 29 -1.48 -0.11 5.44
N ILE A 30 -1.78 -0.31 4.15
CA ILE A 30 -2.42 -1.53 3.63
C ILE A 30 -1.54 -2.76 3.88
N ILE A 31 -0.24 -2.67 3.57
CA ILE A 31 0.70 -3.78 3.75
C ILE A 31 0.76 -4.17 5.24
N LEU A 32 0.95 -3.20 6.13
CA LEU A 32 1.03 -3.44 7.57
C LEU A 32 -0.26 -4.07 8.10
N LYS A 33 -1.42 -3.57 7.68
CA LYS A 33 -2.73 -4.16 8.06
C LYS A 33 -2.88 -5.59 7.55
N SER A 34 -2.46 -5.87 6.32
CA SER A 34 -2.55 -7.20 5.73
C SER A 34 -1.70 -8.26 6.46
N TRP A 35 -0.67 -7.82 7.18
CA TRP A 35 0.24 -8.68 7.93
C TRP A 35 -0.28 -9.04 9.34
N GLU A 36 -1.40 -8.48 9.78
CA GLU A 36 -2.06 -8.87 11.04
C GLU A 36 -2.62 -10.30 11.00
N GLY A 37 -2.69 -10.92 9.82
CA GLY A 37 -3.09 -12.33 9.67
C GLY A 37 -4.60 -12.58 9.80
N THR A 38 -5.41 -11.52 9.76
CA THR A 38 -6.88 -11.61 9.73
C THR A 38 -7.44 -10.94 8.47
N PRO A 39 -8.65 -11.30 8.02
CA PRO A 39 -9.31 -10.59 6.93
C PRO A 39 -9.45 -9.10 7.24
N PHE A 40 -9.23 -8.24 6.24
CA PHE A 40 -9.27 -6.79 6.42
C PHE A 40 -10.00 -6.08 5.27
N SER A 41 -10.59 -4.94 5.61
CA SER A 41 -11.03 -3.92 4.64
C SER A 41 -10.18 -2.66 4.80
N TYR A 42 -9.96 -1.92 3.72
CA TYR A 42 -9.27 -0.63 3.71
C TYR A 42 -9.95 0.32 2.74
N HIS A 43 -10.45 1.46 3.22
CA HIS A 43 -11.17 2.44 2.42
C HIS A 43 -10.43 3.78 2.48
N GLY A 44 -9.39 3.91 1.64
CA GLY A 44 -8.59 5.12 1.52
C GLY A 44 -8.99 5.96 0.32
N GLU A 45 -8.15 6.96 0.03
CA GLU A 45 -8.34 7.86 -1.10
C GLU A 45 -7.97 7.17 -2.42
N PHE A 46 -6.95 6.32 -2.39
CA PHE A 46 -6.41 5.69 -3.60
C PHE A 46 -6.79 4.21 -3.76
N ASN A 47 -7.16 3.53 -2.67
CA ASN A 47 -7.46 2.10 -2.64
C ASN A 47 -8.75 1.84 -1.86
N HIS A 48 -9.57 0.97 -2.43
CA HIS A 48 -10.77 0.44 -1.80
C HIS A 48 -10.71 -1.08 -1.81
N ILE A 49 -10.53 -1.65 -0.63
CA ILE A 49 -10.37 -3.09 -0.39
C ILE A 49 -11.48 -3.52 0.56
N GLU A 50 -12.24 -4.54 0.16
CA GLU A 50 -13.33 -5.07 0.96
C GLU A 50 -13.06 -6.54 1.30
N ASN A 51 -13.02 -6.85 2.61
CA ASN A 51 -12.94 -8.20 3.17
C ASN A 51 -11.88 -9.10 2.49
N ALA A 52 -10.66 -8.58 2.34
CA ALA A 52 -9.54 -9.28 1.72
C ALA A 52 -8.70 -10.07 2.72
N SER A 53 -8.00 -11.09 2.24
CA SER A 53 -6.99 -11.86 3.00
C SER A 53 -5.75 -12.06 2.14
N VAL A 54 -4.57 -12.00 2.75
CA VAL A 54 -3.28 -12.20 2.05
C VAL A 54 -2.71 -13.57 2.38
N SER A 55 -2.23 -14.28 1.36
CA SER A 55 -1.61 -15.60 1.47
C SER A 55 -0.39 -15.73 0.53
N PRO A 56 0.73 -16.32 0.98
CA PRO A 56 0.98 -16.77 2.35
C PRO A 56 1.17 -15.58 3.30
N LEU A 57 0.91 -15.79 4.60
CA LEU A 57 1.25 -14.79 5.60
C LEU A 57 2.78 -14.65 5.69
N PRO A 58 3.29 -13.43 5.98
CA PRO A 58 4.72 -13.24 6.17
C PRO A 58 5.23 -14.12 7.32
N PHE A 59 6.42 -14.70 7.15
CA PHE A 59 7.06 -15.53 8.17
C PHE A 59 7.39 -14.73 9.45
N THR A 60 7.63 -13.42 9.32
CA THR A 60 7.96 -12.51 10.41
C THR A 60 6.78 -11.57 10.68
N GLN A 61 6.40 -11.40 11.95
CA GLN A 61 5.43 -10.40 12.35
C GLN A 61 6.06 -9.00 12.33
N PRO A 62 5.35 -7.96 11.85
CA PRO A 62 5.87 -6.60 11.87
C PRO A 62 6.19 -6.18 13.32
N ILE A 63 7.38 -5.61 13.51
CA ILE A 63 7.77 -4.99 14.79
C ILE A 63 7.12 -3.60 14.81
N LEU A 64 6.17 -3.40 15.71
CA LEU A 64 5.56 -2.09 15.99
C LEU A 64 6.57 -1.12 16.61
#